data_AF-A0A1B7WM52-F1
#
_entry.id   AF-A0A1B7WM52-F1
#
_cell.length_a   1.000
_cell.length_b   1.000
_cell.length_c   1.000
_cell.angle_alpha   90.00
_cell.angle_beta   90.00
_cell.angle_gamma   90.00
#
_symmetry.space_group_name_H-M   'P 1'
#
loop_
_entity.id
_entity.type
_entity.pdbx_description
1 polymer ?
#
loop_
_entity_poly.entity_id
_entity_poly.type
_entity_poly.pdbx_seq_one_letter_code
_entity_poly.pdbx_strand_id
1 'polypeptide(L)'
;MTNINISVPESLKSFIDQQIAEGGYSSVSEYLQQLIIQEARRKSKVTLEELLITQEEFETTLDELADDFAVCVGTNAPILSDYAVSRESIYEDHP
;
A
#
# COMPACT_ATOMS: atom_id res chain seq x y z
N MET A 1 -9.43 -23.54 7.38
CA MET A 1 -10.05 -22.57 8.32
C MET A 1 -9.40 -22.75 9.68
N THR A 2 -8.94 -21.67 10.28
CA THR A 2 -8.46 -21.63 11.67
C THR A 2 -9.64 -21.27 12.58
N ASN A 3 -9.82 -21.98 13.70
CA ASN A 3 -10.85 -21.68 14.69
C ASN A 3 -10.25 -20.80 15.78
N ILE A 4 -10.95 -19.71 16.12
CA ILE A 4 -10.57 -18.78 17.18
C ILE A 4 -11.76 -18.69 18.15
N ASN A 5 -11.51 -19.00 19.43
CA ASN A 5 -12.51 -18.82 20.48
C ASN A 5 -12.25 -17.50 21.21
N ILE A 6 -13.29 -16.70 21.39
CA ILE A 6 -13.24 -15.41 22.08
C ILE A 6 -14.39 -15.30 23.06
N SER A 7 -14.08 -14.78 24.25
CA SER A 7 -15.09 -14.45 25.26
C SER A 7 -15.35 -12.95 25.20
N VAL A 8 -16.60 -12.57 25.05
CA VAL A 8 -17.04 -11.18 25.01
C VAL A 8 -18.04 -10.91 26.14
N PRO A 9 -18.06 -9.70 26.72
CA PRO A 9 -19.07 -9.34 27.70
C PRO A 9 -20.47 -9.30 27.06
N GLU A 10 -21.50 -9.52 27.87
CA GLU A 10 -22.89 -9.63 27.41
C GLU A 10 -23.39 -8.35 26.72
N SER A 11 -22.93 -7.19 27.17
CA SER A 11 -23.18 -5.90 26.52
C SER A 11 -22.71 -5.87 25.06
N LEU A 12 -21.55 -6.47 24.78
CA LEU A 12 -20.98 -6.52 23.43
C LEU A 12 -21.71 -7.57 22.57
N LYS A 13 -22.17 -8.67 23.17
CA LYS A 13 -22.99 -9.66 22.46
C LYS A 13 -24.30 -9.04 21.95
N SER A 14 -25.01 -8.29 22.79
CA SER A 14 -26.26 -7.61 22.36
C SER A 14 -26.02 -6.61 21.24
N PHE A 15 -24.90 -5.88 21.27
CA PHE A 15 -24.51 -5.00 20.18
C PHE A 15 -24.25 -5.77 18.88
N ILE A 16 -23.52 -6.87 18.95
CA ILE A 16 -23.25 -7.71 17.76
C ILE A 16 -24.56 -8.30 17.20
N ASP A 17 -25.45 -8.78 18.04
CA ASP A 17 -26.76 -9.33 17.61
C ASP A 17 -27.58 -8.26 16.85
N GLN A 18 -27.55 -7.00 17.29
CA GLN A 18 -28.17 -5.89 16.56
C GLN A 18 -27.49 -5.62 15.21
N GLN A 19 -26.16 -5.59 15.17
CA GLN A 19 -25.41 -5.38 13.92
C GLN A 19 -25.62 -6.50 12.91
N ILE A 20 -25.82 -7.74 13.37
CA ILE A 20 -26.19 -8.87 12.52
C ILE A 20 -27.57 -8.67 11.90
N ALA A 21 -28.55 -8.25 12.71
CA ALA A 21 -29.92 -8.01 12.24
C ALA A 21 -30.00 -6.83 11.25
N GLU A 22 -29.24 -5.76 11.48
CA GLU A 22 -29.20 -4.58 10.60
C GLU A 22 -28.36 -4.82 9.33
N GLY A 23 -27.23 -5.51 9.47
CA GLY A 23 -26.26 -5.74 8.39
C GLY A 23 -26.53 -6.98 7.52
N GLY A 24 -27.53 -7.78 7.87
CA GLY A 24 -27.90 -8.98 7.10
C GLY A 24 -26.88 -10.12 7.19
N TYR A 25 -26.07 -10.17 8.27
CA TYR A 25 -25.10 -11.22 8.47
C TYR A 25 -25.80 -12.51 8.96
N SER A 26 -25.24 -13.67 8.64
CA SER A 26 -25.81 -14.98 8.99
C SER A 26 -25.34 -15.48 10.35
N SER A 27 -24.21 -14.96 10.84
CA SER A 27 -23.64 -15.35 12.14
C SER A 27 -22.71 -14.28 12.72
N VAL A 28 -22.46 -14.40 14.03
CA VAL A 28 -21.45 -13.61 14.76
C VAL A 28 -20.07 -13.78 14.14
N SER A 29 -19.71 -15.00 13.75
CA SER A 29 -18.39 -15.27 13.16
C SER A 29 -18.23 -14.59 11.80
N GLU A 30 -19.30 -14.51 11.01
CA GLU A 30 -19.29 -13.82 9.72
C GLU A 30 -19.11 -12.31 9.91
N TYR A 31 -19.89 -11.71 10.80
CA TYR A 31 -19.78 -10.29 11.14
C TYR A 31 -18.37 -9.94 11.62
N LEU A 32 -17.82 -10.71 12.56
CA LEU A 32 -16.47 -10.46 13.08
C LEU A 32 -15.38 -10.68 12.02
N GLN A 33 -15.54 -11.67 11.14
CA GLN A 33 -14.59 -11.88 10.06
C GLN A 33 -14.58 -10.69 9.10
N GLN A 34 -15.74 -10.18 8.70
CA GLN A 34 -15.82 -8.99 7.85
C GLN A 34 -15.22 -7.76 8.53
N LEU A 35 -15.50 -7.57 9.82
CA LEU A 35 -14.93 -6.50 10.61
C LEU A 35 -13.39 -6.56 10.65
N ILE A 36 -12.81 -7.74 10.87
CA ILE A 36 -11.36 -7.95 10.89
C ILE A 36 -10.76 -7.71 9.50
N ILE A 37 -11.41 -8.19 8.43
CA ILE A 37 -10.94 -7.97 7.05
C ILE A 37 -10.94 -6.49 6.71
N GLN A 38 -12.01 -5.77 7.07
CA GLN A 38 -12.12 -4.33 6.84
C GLN A 38 -11.06 -3.56 7.61
N GLU A 39 -10.83 -3.92 8.87
CA GLU A 39 -9.81 -3.29 9.72
C GLU A 39 -8.39 -3.59 9.23
N ALA A 40 -8.12 -4.82 8.77
CA ALA A 40 -6.86 -5.19 8.16
C ALA A 40 -6.60 -4.40 6.86
N ARG A 41 -7.62 -4.24 6.01
CA ARG A 41 -7.54 -3.40 4.81
C ARG A 41 -7.29 -1.93 5.15
N ARG A 42 -7.98 -1.40 6.16
CA ARG A 42 -7.80 -0.01 6.62
C ARG A 42 -6.37 0.23 7.08
N LYS A 43 -5.82 -0.67 7.91
CA LYS A 43 -4.42 -0.59 8.36
C LYS A 43 -3.42 -0.76 7.23
N SER A 44 -3.64 -1.71 6.33
CA SER A 44 -2.79 -1.91 5.16
C SER A 44 -2.80 -0.70 4.22
N LYS A 45 -3.94 -0.03 4.06
CA LYS A 45 -4.00 1.22 3.29
C LYS A 45 -3.21 2.33 3.97
N VAL A 46 -3.35 2.50 5.29
CA VAL A 46 -2.56 3.48 6.05
C VAL A 46 -1.06 3.24 5.88
N THR A 47 -0.59 1.99 5.96
CA THR A 47 0.84 1.69 5.75
C THR A 47 1.32 1.94 4.32
N LEU A 48 0.43 1.83 3.32
CA LEU A 48 0.77 2.10 1.93
C LEU A 48 0.89 3.61 1.71
N GLU A 49 -0.07 4.39 2.21
CA GLU A 49 -0.03 5.86 2.15
C GLU A 49 1.14 6.44 2.95
N GLU A 50 1.52 5.82 4.09
CA GLU A 50 2.73 6.19 4.85
C GLU A 50 4.04 5.88 4.11
N LEU A 51 4.04 4.92 3.18
CA LEU A 51 5.22 4.56 2.39
C LEU A 51 5.29 5.33 1.06
N LEU A 52 4.19 5.96 0.63
CA LEU A 52 4.18 6.84 -0.52
C LEU A 52 4.81 8.17 -0.11
N ILE A 53 6.08 8.37 -0.48
CA ILE A 53 6.66 9.72 -0.50
C ILE A 53 5.77 10.60 -1.37
N THR A 54 5.52 11.82 -0.91
CA THR A 54 4.75 12.78 -1.70
C THR A 54 5.49 13.11 -3.00
N GLN A 55 4.77 13.58 -4.03
CA GLN A 55 5.41 14.01 -5.28
C GLN A 55 6.49 15.08 -5.03
N GLU A 56 6.23 15.99 -4.09
CA GLU A 56 7.15 17.06 -3.68
C GLU A 56 8.44 16.50 -3.03
N GLU A 57 8.31 15.50 -2.16
CA GLU A 57 9.47 14.82 -1.58
C GLU A 57 10.25 14.02 -2.64
N PHE A 58 9.55 13.39 -3.58
CA PHE A 58 10.20 12.68 -4.69
C PHE A 58 11.01 13.64 -5.58
N GLU A 59 10.44 14.78 -5.97
CA GLU A 59 11.14 15.82 -6.73
C GLU A 59 12.38 16.33 -5.98
N THR A 60 12.25 16.56 -4.67
CA THR A 60 13.38 16.98 -3.83
C THR A 60 14.50 15.93 -3.81
N THR A 61 14.16 14.64 -3.67
CA THR A 61 15.16 13.57 -3.71
C THR A 61 15.83 13.39 -5.08
N LEU A 62 15.12 13.71 -6.17
CA LEU A 62 15.69 13.68 -7.52
C LEU A 62 16.69 14.81 -7.74
N ASP A 63 16.38 16.01 -7.26
CA ASP A 63 17.28 17.16 -7.35
C ASP A 63 18.58 16.91 -6.56
N GLU A 64 18.48 16.39 -5.33
CA GLU A 64 19.65 16.00 -4.52
C GLU A 64 20.52 14.95 -5.23
N LEU A 65 19.88 13.92 -5.83
CA LEU A 65 20.59 12.88 -6.59
C LEU A 65 21.27 13.45 -7.85
N ALA A 66 20.64 14.41 -8.53
CA ALA A 66 21.21 15.05 -9.71
C ALA A 66 22.47 15.85 -9.37
N ASP A 67 22.46 16.57 -8.24
CA ASP A 67 23.61 17.29 -7.72
C ASP A 67 24.75 16.34 -7.34
N ASP A 68 24.47 15.26 -6.63
CA ASP A 68 25.44 14.22 -6.28
C ASP A 68 26.05 13.55 -7.52
N PHE A 69 25.22 13.25 -8.52
CA PHE A 69 25.69 12.72 -9.79
C PHE A 69 26.63 13.71 -10.47
N ALA A 70 26.28 15.00 -10.53
CA ALA A 70 27.13 16.03 -11.12
C ALA A 70 28.49 16.14 -10.42
N VAL A 71 28.54 15.93 -9.09
CA VAL A 71 29.80 15.86 -8.33
C VAL A 71 30.63 14.63 -8.74
N CYS A 72 29.99 13.48 -9.00
CA CYS A 72 30.68 12.24 -9.40
C CYS A 72 31.17 12.21 -10.86
N VAL A 73 30.40 12.72 -11.83
CA VAL A 73 30.80 12.72 -13.27
C VAL A 73 31.56 13.97 -13.69
N GLY A 74 31.46 15.07 -12.94
CA GLY A 74 32.03 16.36 -13.33
C GLY A 74 31.57 16.79 -14.73
N THR A 75 32.49 17.27 -15.57
CA THR A 75 32.19 17.72 -16.94
C THR A 75 31.93 16.59 -17.95
N ASN A 76 32.03 15.32 -17.53
CA ASN A 76 31.75 14.16 -18.37
C ASN A 76 30.32 13.61 -18.19
N ALA A 77 29.40 14.43 -17.65
CA ALA A 77 28.00 14.04 -17.56
C ALA A 77 27.48 13.66 -18.95
N PRO A 78 27.04 12.40 -19.17
CA PRO A 78 26.49 12.03 -20.46
C PRO A 78 25.23 12.85 -20.69
N ILE A 79 25.21 13.64 -21.77
CA ILE A 79 23.97 14.18 -22.31
C ILE A 79 23.07 12.98 -22.58
N LEU A 80 21.92 12.92 -21.90
CA LEU A 80 20.87 11.97 -22.22
C LEU A 80 20.49 12.21 -23.67
N SER A 81 21.00 11.35 -24.56
CA SER A 81 20.60 11.32 -25.96
C SER A 81 19.09 11.10 -26.01
N ASP A 82 18.40 11.73 -26.97
CA ASP A 82 16.97 11.49 -27.24
C ASP A 82 16.64 9.99 -27.39
N TYR A 83 17.65 9.15 -27.62
CA TYR A 83 17.57 7.69 -27.63
C TYR A 83 17.23 7.04 -26.26
N ALA A 84 17.44 7.72 -25.13
CA ALA A 84 17.20 7.16 -23.79
C ALA A 84 15.72 7.13 -23.36
N VAL A 85 14.83 7.80 -24.11
CA VAL A 85 13.41 7.93 -23.76
C VAL A 85 12.55 6.76 -24.27
N SER A 86 13.08 5.92 -25.16
CA SER A 86 12.34 4.75 -25.68
C SER A 86 12.62 3.49 -24.85
N ARG A 87 11.90 3.32 -23.73
CA ARG A 87 11.88 2.04 -22.98
C ARG A 87 11.27 0.86 -23.76
N GLU A 88 10.80 1.07 -24.99
CA GLU A 88 10.26 0.01 -25.85
C GLU A 88 11.33 -0.88 -26.50
N SER A 89 12.60 -0.48 -26.55
CA SER A 89 13.66 -1.27 -27.22
C SER A 89 14.65 -1.97 -26.28
N ILE A 90 14.48 -1.86 -24.95
CA ILE A 90 15.36 -2.52 -23.95
C ILE A 90 14.78 -3.81 -23.38
N TYR A 91 13.55 -4.17 -23.76
CA TYR A 91 12.99 -5.49 -23.55
C TYR A 91 13.12 -6.24 -24.87
N GLU A 92 14.30 -6.79 -25.14
CA GLU A 92 14.36 -7.90 -26.09
C GLU A 92 13.63 -9.09 -25.42
N ASP A 93 12.54 -9.55 -26.04
CA ASP A 93 11.94 -10.85 -25.73
C ASP A 93 13.03 -11.91 -25.97
N HIS A 94 13.73 -12.30 -24.91
CA HIS A 94 14.59 -13.47 -24.96
C HIS A 94 13.71 -14.73 -24.98
N PRO A 95 13.83 -15.60 -26.00
CA PRO A 95 13.14 -16.88 -26.04
C PRO A 95 13.64 -17.87 -24.98
#